data_AF-A0A8H2K478-F1
#
_entry.id   AF-A0A8H2K478-F1
#
_cell.length_a   1.000
_cell.length_b   1.000
_cell.length_c   1.000
_cell.angle_alpha   90.00
_cell.angle_beta   90.00
_cell.angle_gamma   90.00
#
_symmetry.space_group_name_H-M   'P 1'
#
loop_
_entity.id
_entity.type
_entity.pdbx_description
1 polymer ?
#
loop_
_entity_poly.entity_id
_entity_poly.type
_entity_poly.pdbx_seq_one_letter_code
_entity_poly.pdbx_strand_id
1 'polypeptide(L)'
;MESTGLLEIHKRAASEYDLGERDPQGASFLEAERVFLALSDRPSIGASQRALNWTSKLYRYELFAAESGRTPREHTRNRATLPAEERRLGEWGGYQRRMQDRLTRFQWIRLDFSSAFEWDPNDSKWQVRLDEYRAHLESTGRQPFHNSGDPHEFRVARWVARQLYSMRSGTLPAERVIQFESLITITKP
;
A
#
# COMPACT_ATOMS: atom_id res chain seq x y z
N MET A 1 -3.53 -12.82 14.48
CA MET A 1 -2.43 -11.83 14.51
C MET A 1 -2.55 -11.10 15.84
N GLU A 2 -1.72 -11.50 16.80
CA GLU A 2 -1.95 -11.31 18.24
C GLU A 2 -1.89 -9.85 18.68
N SER A 3 -2.67 -9.49 19.69
CA SER A 3 -2.77 -8.18 20.34
C SER A 3 -1.41 -7.46 20.54
N THR A 4 -0.36 -8.24 20.76
CA THR A 4 1.04 -7.81 20.89
C THR A 4 1.56 -6.99 19.70
N GLY A 5 1.22 -7.35 18.46
CA GLY A 5 1.71 -6.66 17.27
C GLY A 5 1.08 -5.27 17.10
N LEU A 6 -0.23 -5.14 17.35
CA LEU A 6 -0.94 -3.87 17.26
C LEU A 6 -0.50 -2.89 18.36
N LEU A 7 -0.24 -3.41 19.56
CA LEU A 7 0.31 -2.61 20.66
C LEU A 7 1.70 -2.08 20.33
N GLU A 8 2.56 -2.88 19.69
CA GLU A 8 3.90 -2.44 19.28
C GLU A 8 3.84 -1.36 18.20
N ILE A 9 2.97 -1.52 17.19
CA ILE A 9 2.71 -0.48 16.18
C ILE A 9 2.26 0.83 16.84
N HIS A 10 1.31 0.75 17.78
CA HIS A 10 0.85 1.93 18.52
C HIS A 10 1.99 2.62 19.28
N LYS A 11 2.81 1.86 20.02
CA LYS A 11 3.94 2.43 20.77
C LYS A 11 4.91 3.19 19.87
N ARG A 12 5.25 2.61 18.71
CA ARG A 12 6.14 3.25 17.72
C ARG A 12 5.50 4.50 17.13
N ALA A 13 4.24 4.42 16.69
CA ALA A 13 3.52 5.55 16.13
C ALA A 13 3.35 6.70 17.15
N ALA A 14 3.02 6.38 18.40
CA ALA A 14 2.91 7.34 19.49
C ALA A 14 4.25 8.01 19.80
N SER A 15 5.34 7.23 19.88
CA SER A 15 6.69 7.77 20.10
C SER A 15 7.12 8.71 18.97
N GLU A 16 6.92 8.31 17.71
CA GLU A 16 7.25 9.13 16.54
C GLU A 16 6.43 10.43 16.51
N TYR A 17 5.15 10.34 16.87
CA TYR A 17 4.28 11.51 16.99
C TYR A 17 4.73 12.45 18.11
N ASP A 18 5.16 11.90 19.26
CA ASP A 18 5.59 12.66 20.43
C ASP A 18 6.93 13.40 20.20
N LEU A 19 7.82 12.87 19.35
CA LEU A 19 9.09 13.48 18.97
C LEU A 19 8.94 14.64 17.97
N GLY A 20 7.79 14.73 17.29
CA GLY A 20 7.53 15.73 16.26
C GLY A 20 6.74 16.96 16.73
N GLU A 21 6.49 17.88 15.80
CA GLU A 21 5.55 18.99 16.01
C GLU A 21 4.11 18.45 16.08
N ARG A 22 3.49 18.59 17.26
CA ARG A 22 2.16 18.06 17.52
C ARG A 22 1.08 18.95 16.92
N ASP A 23 0.13 18.34 16.22
CA ASP A 23 -1.08 19.03 15.77
C ASP A 23 -2.27 18.67 16.69
N PRO A 24 -3.09 19.63 17.16
CA PRO A 24 -4.19 19.33 18.07
C PRO A 24 -5.20 18.32 17.50
N GLN A 25 -5.38 18.28 16.17
CA GLN A 25 -6.27 17.34 15.53
C GLN A 25 -5.75 15.90 15.63
N GLY A 26 -4.44 15.69 15.50
CA GLY A 26 -3.74 14.41 15.57
C GLY A 26 -3.81 13.77 16.95
N ALA A 27 -3.77 14.57 18.02
CA ALA A 27 -3.93 14.07 19.39
C ALA A 27 -5.27 13.33 19.59
N SER A 28 -6.33 13.78 18.90
CA SER A 28 -7.64 13.12 18.94
C SER A 28 -7.60 11.70 18.35
N PHE A 29 -6.78 11.47 17.31
CA PHE A 29 -6.59 10.16 16.69
C PHE A 29 -5.70 9.25 17.53
N LEU A 30 -4.65 9.79 18.14
CA LEU A 30 -3.84 9.05 19.11
C LEU A 30 -4.71 8.56 20.28
N GLU A 31 -5.56 9.42 20.84
CA GLU A 31 -6.45 9.02 21.92
C GLU A 31 -7.49 8.00 21.47
N ALA A 32 -8.05 8.14 20.27
CA ALA A 32 -8.97 7.15 19.71
C ALA A 32 -8.32 5.76 19.61
N GLU A 33 -7.03 5.69 19.26
CA GLU A 33 -6.30 4.43 19.22
C GLU A 33 -6.03 3.86 20.62
N ARG A 34 -5.68 4.71 21.60
CA ARG A 34 -5.56 4.27 23.01
C ARG A 34 -6.87 3.67 23.52
N VAL A 35 -8.00 4.31 23.21
CA VAL A 35 -9.34 3.78 23.55
C VAL A 35 -9.58 2.43 22.87
N PHE A 36 -9.27 2.31 21.58
CA PHE A 36 -9.45 1.05 20.84
C PHE A 36 -8.62 -0.10 21.44
N LEU A 37 -7.39 0.19 21.88
CA LEU A 37 -6.48 -0.77 22.52
C LEU A 37 -6.75 -0.98 24.02
N ALA A 38 -7.80 -0.35 24.58
CA ALA A 38 -8.09 -0.35 26.01
C ALA A 38 -6.91 0.13 26.89
N LEU A 39 -6.12 1.07 26.37
CA LEU A 39 -5.00 1.73 27.06
C LEU A 39 -5.40 3.02 27.77
N SER A 40 -6.65 3.45 27.63
CA SER A 40 -7.18 4.67 28.27
C SER A 40 -8.12 4.29 29.42
N ASP A 41 -7.76 4.71 30.64
CA ASP A 41 -8.58 4.51 31.85
C ASP A 41 -9.79 5.46 31.92
N ARG A 42 -9.89 6.44 31.01
CA ARG A 42 -10.98 7.41 30.95
C ARG A 42 -11.88 7.17 29.74
N PRO A 43 -13.21 7.11 29.91
CA PRO A 43 -14.12 6.89 28.79
C PRO A 43 -14.16 8.12 27.86
N SER A 44 -13.36 8.07 26.79
CA SER A 44 -13.49 8.89 25.57
C SER A 44 -13.33 10.42 25.67
N ILE A 45 -12.85 11.00 26.78
CA ILE A 45 -12.81 12.47 26.96
C ILE A 45 -11.89 13.19 25.95
N GLY A 46 -10.92 12.52 25.31
CA GLY A 46 -10.00 13.14 24.34
C GLY A 46 -10.18 12.76 22.87
N ALA A 47 -11.01 11.75 22.56
CA ALA A 47 -11.18 11.23 21.20
C ALA A 47 -12.47 11.76 20.56
N SER A 48 -12.36 12.32 19.35
CA SER A 48 -13.52 12.72 18.57
C SER A 48 -14.18 11.50 17.93
N GLN A 49 -15.49 11.57 17.65
CA GLN A 49 -16.19 10.49 16.94
C GLN A 49 -15.57 10.20 15.56
N ARG A 50 -15.07 11.24 14.89
CA ARG A 50 -14.32 11.10 13.63
C ARG A 50 -13.07 10.24 13.82
N ALA A 51 -12.31 10.50 14.88
CA ALA A 51 -11.10 9.74 15.21
C ALA A 51 -11.41 8.28 15.58
N LEU A 52 -12.45 8.03 16.37
CA LEU A 52 -12.91 6.68 16.72
C LEU A 52 -13.35 5.90 15.47
N ASN A 53 -14.13 6.53 14.59
CA ASN A 53 -14.57 5.90 13.34
C ASN A 53 -13.38 5.59 12.41
N TRP A 54 -12.43 6.52 12.29
CA TRP A 54 -11.22 6.31 11.48
C TRP A 54 -10.39 5.14 12.02
N THR A 55 -10.16 5.11 13.34
CA THR A 55 -9.40 4.04 14.01
C THR A 55 -10.08 2.69 13.81
N SER A 56 -11.39 2.58 14.04
CA SER A 56 -12.14 1.34 13.79
C SER A 56 -12.02 0.86 12.33
N LYS A 57 -11.98 1.78 11.36
CA LYS A 57 -11.80 1.42 9.94
C LYS A 57 -10.39 0.94 9.63
N LEU A 58 -9.36 1.60 10.17
CA LEU A 58 -7.97 1.16 10.05
C LEU A 58 -7.80 -0.28 10.58
N TYR A 59 -8.29 -0.56 11.79
CA TYR A 59 -8.14 -1.89 12.38
C TYR A 59 -8.92 -2.96 11.60
N ARG A 60 -10.10 -2.65 11.05
CA ARG A 60 -10.81 -3.55 10.14
C ARG A 60 -10.05 -3.80 8.84
N TYR A 61 -9.39 -2.78 8.31
CA TYR A 61 -8.56 -2.88 7.12
C TYR A 61 -7.34 -3.81 7.37
N GLU A 62 -6.66 -3.62 8.50
CA GLU A 62 -5.53 -4.45 8.94
C GLU A 62 -5.95 -5.88 9.22
N LEU A 63 -7.09 -6.09 9.90
CA LEU A 63 -7.64 -7.42 10.16
C LEU A 63 -7.96 -8.15 8.85
N PHE A 64 -8.63 -7.48 7.91
CA PHE A 64 -8.91 -8.08 6.61
C PHE A 64 -7.63 -8.54 5.91
N ALA A 65 -6.58 -7.70 5.95
CA ALA A 65 -5.30 -8.03 5.32
C ALA A 65 -4.64 -9.24 5.98
N ALA A 66 -4.70 -9.33 7.31
CA ALA A 66 -4.18 -10.46 8.08
C ALA A 66 -4.93 -11.77 7.78
N GLU A 67 -6.25 -11.72 7.65
CA GLU A 67 -7.08 -12.91 7.39
C GLU A 67 -7.04 -13.35 5.93
N SER A 68 -7.01 -12.40 4.99
CA SER A 68 -7.06 -12.68 3.56
C SER A 68 -5.67 -12.88 2.93
N GLY A 69 -4.60 -12.53 3.64
CA GLY A 69 -3.23 -12.47 3.11
C GLY A 69 -3.03 -11.41 2.02
N ARG A 70 -3.95 -10.44 1.90
CA ARG A 70 -3.93 -9.37 0.90
C ARG A 70 -4.73 -8.18 1.37
N THR A 71 -4.39 -6.99 0.89
CA THR A 71 -5.16 -5.79 1.16
C THR A 71 -6.54 -5.81 0.47
N PRO A 72 -7.53 -5.08 1.00
CA PRO A 72 -8.82 -4.88 0.35
C PRO A 72 -8.66 -4.31 -1.06
N ARG A 73 -9.39 -4.87 -2.05
CA ARG A 73 -9.29 -4.41 -3.45
C ARG A 73 -9.94 -3.05 -3.64
N GLU A 74 -9.16 -2.11 -4.14
CA GLU A 74 -9.58 -0.73 -4.37
C GLU A 74 -10.07 -0.50 -5.79
N HIS A 75 -9.38 -1.13 -6.74
CA HIS A 75 -9.71 -1.11 -8.14
C HIS A 75 -10.14 -2.50 -8.57
N THR A 76 -11.41 -2.64 -8.94
CA THR A 76 -11.95 -3.84 -9.58
C THR A 76 -12.72 -3.42 -10.83
N ARG A 77 -12.60 -4.21 -11.90
CA ARG A 77 -13.37 -4.02 -13.13
C ARG A 77 -14.86 -4.27 -12.93
N ASN A 78 -15.21 -5.05 -11.91
CA ASN A 78 -16.60 -5.29 -11.52
C ASN A 78 -16.71 -5.20 -9.99
N ARG A 79 -17.42 -4.19 -9.49
CA ARG A 79 -17.60 -3.96 -8.05
C ARG A 79 -18.56 -4.95 -7.40
N ALA A 80 -19.45 -5.58 -8.17
CA ALA A 80 -20.42 -6.55 -7.67
C ALA A 80 -19.78 -7.89 -7.27
N THR A 81 -18.53 -8.15 -7.66
CA THR A 81 -17.82 -9.39 -7.31
C THR A 81 -17.15 -9.33 -5.94
N LEU A 82 -17.15 -8.18 -5.27
CA LEU A 82 -16.56 -8.02 -3.94
C LEU A 82 -17.65 -8.01 -2.86
N PRO A 83 -17.43 -8.68 -1.70
CA PRO A 83 -18.25 -8.48 -0.52
C PRO A 83 -18.35 -6.99 -0.17
N ALA A 84 -19.53 -6.58 0.32
CA ALA A 84 -19.79 -5.17 0.61
C ALA A 84 -18.82 -4.56 1.63
N GLU A 85 -18.30 -5.37 2.56
CA GLU A 85 -17.27 -4.96 3.51
C GLU A 85 -15.92 -4.71 2.85
N GLU A 86 -15.38 -5.66 2.08
CA GLU A 86 -14.12 -5.50 1.35
C GLU A 86 -14.16 -4.23 0.49
N ARG A 87 -15.27 -4.03 -0.24
CA ARG A 87 -15.44 -2.83 -1.08
C ARG A 87 -15.32 -1.54 -0.27
N ARG A 88 -15.95 -1.46 0.90
CA ARG A 88 -15.87 -0.27 1.78
C ARG A 88 -14.47 -0.05 2.33
N LEU A 89 -13.74 -1.12 2.62
CA LEU A 89 -12.36 -1.03 3.09
C LEU A 89 -11.41 -0.59 1.98
N GLY A 90 -11.58 -1.11 0.76
CA GLY A 90 -10.81 -0.65 -0.41
C GLY A 90 -11.06 0.81 -0.75
N GLU A 91 -12.32 1.27 -0.67
CA GLU A 91 -12.68 2.68 -0.80
C GLU A 91 -12.06 3.55 0.30
N TRP A 92 -12.06 3.07 1.54
CA TRP A 92 -11.44 3.78 2.67
C TRP A 92 -9.93 3.93 2.47
N GLY A 93 -9.23 2.86 2.05
CA GLY A 93 -7.81 2.92 1.73
C GLY A 93 -7.52 3.93 0.62
N GLY A 94 -8.26 3.82 -0.50
CA GLY A 94 -8.15 4.75 -1.62
C GLY A 94 -8.46 6.20 -1.25
N TYR A 95 -9.35 6.43 -0.29
CA TYR A 95 -9.61 7.76 0.26
C TYR A 95 -8.41 8.29 1.08
N GLN A 96 -7.74 7.46 1.88
CA GLN A 96 -6.58 7.90 2.67
C GLN A 96 -5.46 8.41 1.75
N ARG A 97 -5.12 7.67 0.68
CA ARG A 97 -4.11 8.10 -0.30
C ARG A 97 -4.49 9.39 -1.01
N ARG A 98 -5.73 9.52 -1.49
CA ARG A 98 -6.19 10.75 -2.17
C ARG A 98 -6.23 11.97 -1.26
N MET A 99 -6.32 11.77 0.05
CA MET A 99 -6.40 12.84 1.05
C MET A 99 -5.12 12.92 1.89
N GLN A 100 -4.00 12.38 1.39
CA GLN A 100 -2.73 12.30 2.12
C GLN A 100 -2.31 13.67 2.68
N ASP A 101 -2.40 14.74 1.87
CA ASP A 101 -2.04 16.11 2.28
C ASP A 101 -3.00 16.72 3.32
N ARG A 102 -4.10 16.04 3.63
CA ARG A 102 -5.12 16.46 4.62
C ARG A 102 -5.16 15.56 5.85
N LEU A 103 -4.30 14.56 5.92
CA LEU A 103 -4.17 13.72 7.11
C LEU A 103 -3.49 14.52 8.22
N THR A 104 -3.91 14.29 9.46
CA THR A 104 -3.15 14.79 10.61
C THR A 104 -1.81 14.06 10.69
N ARG A 105 -0.86 14.63 11.44
CA ARG A 105 0.47 14.02 11.58
C ARG A 105 0.37 12.61 12.15
N PHE A 106 -0.48 12.41 13.16
CA PHE A 106 -0.68 11.08 13.74
C PHE A 106 -1.30 10.08 12.73
N GLN A 107 -2.29 10.49 11.95
CA GLN A 107 -2.90 9.60 10.95
C GLN A 107 -1.88 9.15 9.90
N TRP A 108 -1.04 10.07 9.43
CA TRP A 108 0.01 9.76 8.48
C TRP A 108 1.00 8.74 9.07
N ILE A 109 1.55 9.04 10.25
CA ILE A 109 2.50 8.16 10.96
C ILE A 109 1.89 6.77 11.18
N ARG A 110 0.64 6.71 11.64
CA ARG A 110 0.00 5.43 11.96
C ARG A 110 -0.30 4.57 10.73
N LEU A 111 -0.60 5.19 9.59
CA LEU A 111 -0.72 4.49 8.31
C LEU A 111 0.65 4.01 7.82
N ASP A 112 1.70 4.81 8.00
CA ASP A 112 3.07 4.48 7.58
C ASP A 112 3.65 3.28 8.35
N PHE A 113 3.31 3.13 9.64
CA PHE A 113 3.66 1.94 10.42
C PHE A 113 2.77 0.71 10.15
N SER A 114 1.69 0.85 9.39
CA SER A 114 0.79 -0.28 9.10
C SER A 114 1.38 -1.16 8.01
N SER A 115 1.70 -2.42 8.32
CA SER A 115 2.15 -3.39 7.31
C SER A 115 1.09 -3.75 6.28
N ALA A 116 -0.17 -3.42 6.54
CA ALA A 116 -1.27 -3.65 5.61
C ALA A 116 -1.51 -2.47 4.67
N PHE A 117 -1.00 -1.27 4.97
CA PHE A 117 -1.28 -0.07 4.18
C PHE A 117 -0.05 0.38 3.41
N GLU A 118 -0.23 0.64 2.12
CA GLU A 118 0.84 1.06 1.22
C GLU A 118 0.44 2.37 0.53
N TRP A 119 1.35 3.34 0.49
CA TRP A 119 1.11 4.66 -0.09
C TRP A 119 1.03 4.64 -1.62
N ASP A 120 1.78 3.77 -2.29
CA ASP A 120 1.68 3.59 -3.73
C ASP A 120 1.66 2.10 -4.14
N PRO A 121 0.49 1.43 -4.03
CA PRO A 121 0.37 0.03 -4.40
C PRO A 121 0.48 -0.22 -5.90
N ASN A 122 0.43 0.81 -6.75
CA ASN A 122 0.63 0.67 -8.18
C ASN A 122 2.12 0.69 -8.51
N ASP A 123 2.90 1.53 -7.82
CA ASP A 123 4.35 1.53 -7.94
C ASP A 123 4.97 0.24 -7.44
N SER A 124 4.60 -0.24 -6.25
CA SER A 124 5.13 -1.51 -5.76
C SER A 124 4.80 -2.69 -6.66
N LYS A 125 3.59 -2.74 -7.25
CA LYS A 125 3.27 -3.74 -8.28
C LYS A 125 4.11 -3.58 -9.53
N TRP A 126 4.46 -2.36 -9.91
CA TRP A 126 5.32 -2.11 -11.06
C TRP A 126 6.76 -2.57 -10.75
N GLN A 127 7.29 -2.26 -9.57
CA GLN A 127 8.61 -2.69 -9.12
C GLN A 127 8.75 -4.21 -9.08
N VAL A 128 7.75 -4.92 -8.51
CA VAL A 128 7.74 -6.40 -8.52
C VAL A 128 7.83 -6.97 -9.94
N ARG A 129 7.14 -6.36 -10.92
CA ARG A 129 7.19 -6.81 -12.32
C ARG A 129 8.51 -6.45 -13.00
N LEU A 130 9.12 -5.32 -12.63
CA LEU A 130 10.46 -4.96 -13.08
C LEU A 130 11.49 -5.97 -12.56
N ASP A 131 11.37 -6.39 -11.31
CA ASP A 131 12.25 -7.40 -10.70
C ASP A 131 12.06 -8.78 -11.34
N GLU A 132 10.81 -9.21 -11.61
CA GLU A 132 10.53 -10.43 -12.39
C GLU A 132 11.21 -10.38 -13.77
N TYR A 133 11.20 -9.21 -14.42
CA TYR A 133 11.88 -9.02 -15.69
C TYR A 133 13.40 -9.07 -15.55
N ARG A 134 13.98 -8.39 -14.56
CA ARG A 134 15.41 -8.45 -14.25
C ARG A 134 15.87 -9.89 -14.01
N ALA A 135 15.16 -10.63 -13.16
CA ALA A 135 15.47 -12.03 -12.86
C ALA A 135 15.40 -12.93 -14.10
N HIS A 136 14.46 -12.67 -15.02
CA HIS A 136 14.40 -13.39 -16.30
C HIS A 136 15.65 -13.11 -17.15
N LEU A 137 16.08 -11.85 -17.24
CA LEU A 137 17.28 -11.48 -17.99
C LEU A 137 18.54 -12.12 -17.38
N GLU A 138 18.68 -12.08 -16.06
CA GLU A 138 19.82 -12.67 -15.35
C GLU A 138 19.89 -14.19 -15.50
N SER A 139 18.74 -14.87 -15.46
CA SER A 139 18.69 -16.34 -15.55
C SER A 139 18.84 -16.88 -16.98
N THR A 140 18.37 -16.13 -17.98
CA THR A 140 18.32 -16.62 -19.38
C THR A 140 19.30 -15.93 -20.32
N GLY A 141 19.81 -14.75 -19.95
CA GLY A 141 20.65 -13.90 -20.80
C GLY A 141 19.93 -13.30 -22.00
N ARG A 142 18.59 -13.42 -22.09
CA ARG A 142 17.81 -13.01 -23.26
C ARG A 142 16.50 -12.32 -22.87
N GLN A 143 15.92 -11.65 -23.85
CA GLN A 143 14.60 -11.04 -23.72
C GLN A 143 13.50 -12.13 -23.64
N PRO A 144 12.44 -11.91 -22.84
CA PRO A 144 11.28 -12.81 -22.79
C PRO A 144 10.44 -12.64 -24.06
N PHE A 145 9.82 -13.73 -24.54
CA PHE A 145 8.98 -13.69 -25.74
C PHE A 145 7.62 -14.38 -25.57
N HIS A 146 6.63 -13.93 -26.36
CA HIS A 146 5.23 -14.34 -26.22
C HIS A 146 4.92 -15.79 -26.64
N ASN A 147 5.82 -16.44 -27.37
CA ASN A 147 5.65 -17.82 -27.81
C ASN A 147 6.33 -18.84 -26.88
N SER A 148 6.79 -18.41 -25.69
CA SER A 148 7.37 -19.32 -24.72
C SER A 148 6.31 -20.31 -24.21
N GLY A 149 6.70 -21.58 -24.07
CA GLY A 149 5.88 -22.59 -23.41
C GLY A 149 5.78 -22.39 -21.90
N ASP A 150 6.64 -21.54 -21.32
CA ASP A 150 6.58 -21.16 -19.91
C ASP A 150 5.53 -20.05 -19.68
N PRO A 151 4.46 -20.31 -18.89
CA PRO A 151 3.47 -19.29 -18.56
C PRO A 151 4.03 -18.09 -17.79
N HIS A 152 5.14 -18.26 -17.05
CA HIS A 152 5.78 -17.15 -16.36
C HIS A 152 6.49 -16.22 -17.36
N GLU A 153 7.37 -16.75 -18.22
CA GLU A 153 7.99 -15.98 -19.30
C GLU A 153 6.96 -15.26 -20.17
N PHE A 154 5.85 -15.92 -20.53
CA PHE A 154 4.77 -15.29 -21.29
C PHE A 154 4.20 -14.04 -20.58
N ARG A 155 3.99 -14.11 -19.26
CA ARG A 155 3.49 -12.96 -18.46
C ARG A 155 4.51 -11.82 -18.44
N VAL A 156 5.79 -12.13 -18.28
CA VAL A 156 6.88 -11.13 -18.30
C VAL A 156 6.95 -10.48 -19.68
N ALA A 157 6.96 -11.26 -20.78
CA ALA A 157 6.96 -10.75 -22.16
C ALA A 157 5.80 -9.78 -22.42
N ARG A 158 4.59 -10.15 -21.96
CA ARG A 158 3.40 -9.30 -22.09
C ARG A 158 3.51 -8.00 -21.30
N TRP A 159 4.12 -8.04 -20.12
CA TRP A 159 4.35 -6.84 -19.31
C TRP A 159 5.40 -5.93 -19.96
N VAL A 160 6.53 -6.48 -20.41
CA VAL A 160 7.60 -5.76 -21.15
C VAL A 160 7.02 -5.06 -22.39
N ALA A 161 6.20 -5.74 -23.18
CA ALA A 161 5.56 -5.15 -24.36
C ALA A 161 4.68 -3.93 -24.02
N ARG A 162 3.98 -3.97 -22.88
CA ARG A 162 3.20 -2.83 -22.37
C ARG A 162 4.09 -1.69 -21.92
N GLN A 163 5.21 -1.96 -21.24
CA GLN A 163 6.15 -0.92 -20.84
C GLN A 163 6.75 -0.23 -22.06
N LEU A 164 7.19 -0.99 -23.07
CA LEU A 164 7.69 -0.45 -24.34
C LEU A 164 6.65 0.41 -25.05
N TYR A 165 5.39 -0.01 -25.07
CA TYR A 165 4.30 0.80 -25.62
C TYR A 165 4.14 2.10 -24.84
N SER A 166 4.00 2.04 -23.52
CA SER A 166 3.82 3.21 -22.65
C SER A 166 5.00 4.19 -22.73
N MET A 167 6.22 3.69 -22.86
CA MET A 167 7.43 4.48 -23.05
C MET A 167 7.38 5.21 -24.40
N ARG A 168 7.04 4.51 -25.50
CA ARG A 168 6.90 5.13 -26.83
C ARG A 168 5.75 6.13 -26.91
N SER A 169 4.65 5.92 -26.17
CA SER A 169 3.53 6.85 -26.13
C SER A 169 3.71 7.99 -25.13
N GLY A 170 4.83 8.05 -24.40
CA GLY A 170 5.10 9.09 -23.40
C GLY A 170 4.21 9.04 -22.16
N THR A 171 3.56 7.90 -21.90
CA THR A 171 2.67 7.71 -20.74
C THR A 171 3.33 6.99 -19.57
N LEU A 172 4.56 6.50 -19.75
CA LEU A 172 5.36 5.92 -18.67
C LEU A 172 6.07 7.05 -17.89
N PRO A 173 5.95 7.12 -16.56
CA PRO A 173 6.69 8.10 -15.74
C PRO A 173 8.20 8.07 -16.00
N ALA A 174 8.85 9.24 -15.97
CA ALA A 174 10.27 9.38 -16.33
C ALA A 174 11.19 8.48 -15.49
N GLU A 175 10.95 8.37 -14.19
CA GLU A 175 11.71 7.48 -13.30
C GLU A 175 11.61 6.00 -13.71
N ARG A 176 10.43 5.57 -14.18
CA ARG A 176 10.19 4.20 -14.66
C ARG A 176 10.82 3.96 -16.01
N VAL A 177 10.88 4.98 -16.88
CA VAL A 177 11.64 4.92 -18.14
C VAL A 177 13.11 4.65 -17.84
N ILE A 178 13.73 5.43 -16.96
CA ILE A 178 15.16 5.26 -16.59
C ILE A 178 15.42 3.84 -16.07
N GLN A 179 14.60 3.38 -15.12
CA GLN A 179 14.75 2.03 -14.54
C GLN A 179 14.56 0.93 -15.60
N PHE A 180 13.57 1.06 -16.47
CA PHE A 180 13.26 0.06 -17.48
C PHE A 180 14.29 0.04 -18.63
N GLU A 181 14.75 1.20 -19.11
CA GLU A 181 15.77 1.32 -20.15
C GLU A 181 17.13 0.76 -19.70
N SER A 182 17.46 0.88 -18.41
CA SER A 182 18.68 0.28 -17.86
C SER A 182 18.74 -1.23 -18.10
N LEU A 183 17.60 -1.93 -18.01
CA LEU A 183 17.53 -3.38 -18.24
C LEU A 183 17.57 -3.77 -19.72
N ILE A 184 16.94 -2.95 -20.59
CA ILE A 184 16.95 -3.19 -22.04
C ILE A 184 18.36 -3.00 -22.61
N THR A 185 19.10 -2.01 -22.12
CA THR A 185 20.42 -1.66 -22.66
C THR A 185 21.47 -2.71 -22.32
N ILE A 186 21.39 -3.33 -21.14
CA ILE A 186 22.32 -4.39 -20.68
C ILE A 186 22.27 -5.66 -21.54
N THR A 187 21.16 -5.89 -22.25
CA THR A 187 20.93 -7.12 -23.04
C THR A 187 21.22 -6.96 -24.53
N LYS A 188 21.77 -5.82 -24.95
CA LYS A 188 22.24 -5.62 -26.33
C LYS A 188 23.65 -6.21 -26.46
N PRO A 189 23.89 -7.19 -27.37
CA PRO A 189 25.20 -7.78 -27.57
C PRO A 189 26.23 -6.78 -28.09
#